data_AF-A0A3C1H6N8-F1
#
_entry.id   AF-A0A3C1H6N8-F1
#
_cell.length_a   1.000
_cell.length_b   1.000
_cell.length_c   1.000
_cell.angle_alpha   90.00
_cell.angle_beta   90.00
_cell.angle_gamma   90.00
#
_symmetry.space_group_name_H-M   'P 1'
#
loop_
_entity.id
_entity.type
_entity.pdbx_description
1 polymer ?
#
loop_
_entity_poly.entity_id
_entity_poly.type
_entity_poly.pdbx_seq_one_letter_code
_entity_poly.pdbx_strand_id
1 'polypeptide(L)'
;MGHACEWETSMMLRIHPHLVGDYGAAGPVPFGNAFEPATRGWITRERTVPGHIGSPHLATAEKGEALLQRFTQDAVAMLERVVRWDGSSWEG
;
A
#
# COMPACT_ATOMS: atom_id res chain seq x y z
N MET A 1 3.67 5.25 -2.73
CA MET A 1 3.29 4.15 -1.81
C MET A 1 4.56 3.48 -1.34
N GLY A 2 4.72 3.27 -0.04
CA GLY A 2 5.94 2.70 0.56
C GLY A 2 5.82 1.19 0.73
N HIS A 3 6.54 0.65 1.71
CA HIS A 3 6.40 -0.74 2.15
C HIS A 3 6.28 -0.80 3.67
N ALA A 4 5.34 -1.59 4.17
CA ALA A 4 4.87 -1.54 5.55
C ALA A 4 4.62 -0.08 6.01
N CYS A 5 4.10 0.74 5.10
CA CYS A 5 3.95 2.17 5.31
C CYS A 5 2.64 2.50 6.04
N GLU A 6 2.29 3.79 6.11
CA GLU A 6 1.01 4.24 6.66
C GLU A 6 -0.19 3.51 6.07
N TRP A 7 -0.18 3.26 4.75
CA TRP A 7 -1.33 2.68 4.05
C TRP A 7 -1.52 1.19 4.37
N GLU A 8 -0.47 0.38 4.21
CA GLU A 8 -0.52 -1.06 4.52
C GLU A 8 -0.82 -1.30 6.00
N THR A 9 -0.17 -0.53 6.90
CA THR A 9 -0.43 -0.62 8.34
C THR A 9 -1.87 -0.24 8.66
N SER A 10 -2.40 0.83 8.06
CA SER A 10 -3.79 1.24 8.27
C SER A 10 -4.79 0.17 7.81
N MET A 11 -4.57 -0.42 6.63
CA MET A 11 -5.42 -1.52 6.14
C MET A 11 -5.32 -2.75 7.05
N MET A 12 -4.13 -3.14 7.51
CA MET A 12 -3.98 -4.26 8.46
C MET A 12 -4.64 -3.98 9.81
N LEU A 13 -4.56 -2.76 10.34
CA LEU A 13 -5.29 -2.35 11.55
C LEU A 13 -6.80 -2.50 11.40
N ARG A 14 -7.32 -2.31 10.18
CA ARG A 14 -8.75 -2.49 9.90
C ARG A 14 -9.16 -3.96 9.79
N ILE A 15 -8.35 -4.79 9.14
CA ILE A 15 -8.72 -6.18 8.82
C ILE A 15 -8.35 -7.13 9.97
N HIS A 16 -7.11 -7.05 10.46
CA HIS A 16 -6.56 -7.93 11.49
C HIS A 16 -5.61 -7.15 12.42
N PRO A 17 -6.14 -6.28 13.30
CA PRO A 17 -5.31 -5.42 14.16
C PRO A 17 -4.37 -6.20 15.08
N HIS A 18 -4.75 -7.41 15.50
CA HIS A 18 -3.94 -8.27 16.38
C HIS A 18 -2.67 -8.82 15.71
N LEU A 19 -2.51 -8.68 14.39
CA LEU A 19 -1.30 -9.06 13.65
C LEU A 19 -0.32 -7.89 13.48
N VAL A 20 -0.71 -6.67 13.87
CA VAL A 20 0.14 -5.49 13.77
C VAL A 20 0.92 -5.34 15.08
N GLY A 21 2.26 -5.41 14.98
CA GLY A 21 3.16 -5.20 16.13
C GLY A 21 3.23 -3.73 16.57
N ASP A 22 4.26 -3.36 17.33
CA ASP A 22 4.47 -1.96 17.75
C ASP A 22 4.87 -1.06 16.57
N TYR A 23 3.86 -0.51 15.89
CA TYR A 23 4.01 0.43 14.79
C TYR A 23 4.12 1.89 15.27
N GLY A 24 3.78 2.17 16.54
CA GLY A 24 3.85 3.52 17.11
C GLY A 24 5.28 3.97 17.34
N ALA A 25 6.18 3.04 17.69
CA ALA A 25 7.61 3.29 17.81
C ALA A 25 8.35 3.36 16.46
N ALA A 26 7.70 3.02 15.34
CA ALA A 26 8.33 2.97 14.03
C ALA A 26 8.44 4.38 13.39
N GLY A 27 9.61 4.99 13.56
CA GLY A 27 9.95 6.30 12.99
C GLY A 27 9.88 6.32 11.45
N PRO A 28 9.71 7.51 10.83
CA PRO A 28 9.59 7.62 9.39
C PRO A 28 10.87 7.22 8.67
N VAL A 29 10.75 6.49 7.56
CA VAL A 29 11.87 6.19 6.65
C VAL A 29 11.57 6.81 5.29
N PRO A 30 12.43 7.68 4.74
CA PRO A 30 12.16 8.37 3.49
C PRO A 30 12.16 7.41 2.29
N PHE A 31 11.44 7.79 1.24
CA PHE A 31 11.33 7.02 0.01
C PHE A 31 12.63 6.90 -0.80
N GLY A 32 13.63 7.74 -0.50
CA GLY A 32 14.87 7.81 -1.26
C GLY A 32 14.70 8.35 -2.68
N ASN A 33 15.81 8.37 -3.42
CA ASN A 33 15.84 8.74 -4.83
C ASN A 33 15.56 7.51 -5.70
N ALA A 34 14.63 7.61 -6.66
CA ALA A 34 14.27 6.50 -7.55
C ALA A 34 15.40 6.10 -8.52
N PHE A 35 16.43 6.95 -8.67
CA PHE A 35 17.52 6.77 -9.64
C PHE A 35 18.87 6.40 -9.01
N GLU A 36 18.94 6.16 -7.70
CA GLU A 36 20.18 5.77 -7.01
C GLU A 36 20.26 4.26 -6.73
N PRO A 37 21.44 3.66 -6.98
CA PRO A 37 21.87 3.31 -8.33
C PRO A 37 20.95 2.24 -8.93
N ALA A 38 20.90 2.14 -10.25
CA ALA A 38 20.08 1.21 -11.03
C ALA A 38 20.46 -0.29 -10.85
N THR A 39 20.55 -0.78 -9.61
CA THR A 39 20.76 -2.18 -9.28
C THR A 39 19.42 -2.88 -9.18
N ARG A 40 19.16 -3.73 -10.17
CA ARG A 40 18.03 -4.68 -10.26
C ARG A 40 17.78 -5.37 -8.92
N GLY A 41 16.55 -5.27 -8.44
CA GLY A 41 16.00 -6.09 -7.36
C GLY A 41 16.62 -5.75 -6.00
N TRP A 42 15.81 -5.16 -5.13
CA TRP A 42 16.17 -4.95 -3.75
C TRP A 42 15.09 -5.55 -2.86
N ILE A 43 15.47 -6.18 -1.75
CA ILE A 43 14.53 -6.47 -0.66
C ILE A 43 14.48 -5.29 0.30
N THR A 44 13.36 -5.03 0.97
CA THR A 44 13.23 -3.81 1.80
C THR A 44 14.30 -3.68 2.89
N ARG A 45 14.84 -4.81 3.36
CA ARG A 45 15.98 -4.86 4.30
C ARG A 45 17.27 -4.27 3.73
N GLU A 46 17.47 -4.35 2.42
CA GLU A 46 18.64 -3.78 1.74
C GLU A 46 18.53 -2.26 1.58
N ARG A 47 17.31 -1.70 1.65
CA ARG A 47 17.09 -0.24 1.61
C ARG A 47 16.88 0.40 2.97
N THR A 48 16.40 -0.35 3.96
CA THR A 48 16.00 0.22 5.25
C THR A 48 16.34 -0.73 6.39
N VAL A 49 17.08 -0.23 7.38
CA VAL A 49 17.44 -0.98 8.59
C VAL A 49 16.19 -1.49 9.34
N PRO A 50 15.10 -0.70 9.48
CA PRO A 50 13.88 -1.16 10.17
C PRO A 50 13.02 -2.12 9.33
N GLY A 51 13.21 -2.16 8.00
CA GLY A 51 12.42 -2.99 7.10
C GLY A 51 11.13 -2.36 6.55
N HIS A 52 10.85 -1.07 6.83
CA HIS A 52 9.73 -0.31 6.26
C HIS A 52 10.21 0.96 5.55
N ILE A 53 9.37 1.47 4.65
CA ILE A 53 9.55 2.75 3.93
C ILE A 53 8.27 3.57 4.10
N GLY A 54 8.38 4.77 4.65
CA GLY A 54 7.26 5.67 4.95
C GLY A 54 7.02 5.84 6.45
N SER A 55 5.80 6.23 6.83
CA SER A 55 5.44 6.65 8.19
C SER A 55 4.35 5.74 8.81
N PRO A 56 4.67 4.48 9.18
CA PRO A 56 3.69 3.57 9.78
C PRO A 56 3.05 4.11 11.06
N HIS A 57 3.77 4.88 11.88
CA HIS A 57 3.25 5.49 13.12
C HIS A 57 2.05 6.44 12.92
N LEU A 58 1.78 6.89 11.68
CA LEU A 58 0.61 7.71 11.36
C LEU A 58 -0.64 6.90 10.97
N ALA A 59 -0.53 5.57 10.96
CA ALA A 59 -1.60 4.67 10.55
C ALA A 59 -2.76 4.65 11.55
N THR A 60 -3.98 4.56 11.02
CA THR A 60 -5.20 4.36 11.82
C THR A 60 -6.14 3.39 11.13
N ALA A 61 -7.04 2.76 11.89
CA ALA A 61 -8.03 1.84 11.33
C ALA A 61 -9.03 2.55 10.40
N GLU A 62 -9.36 3.81 10.66
CA GLU A 62 -10.28 4.63 9.84
C GLU A 62 -9.69 4.93 8.47
N LYS A 63 -8.38 5.24 8.41
CA LYS A 63 -7.66 5.36 7.14
C LYS A 63 -7.67 4.03 6.39
N GLY A 64 -7.54 2.92 7.11
CA GLY A 64 -7.60 1.57 6.56
C GLY A 64 -8.94 1.29 5.89
N GLU A 65 -10.04 1.61 6.56
CA GLU A 65 -11.38 1.49 6.00
C GLU A 65 -11.54 2.33 4.72
N ALA A 66 -11.14 3.60 4.75
CA ALA A 66 -11.25 4.49 3.59
C ALA A 66 -10.46 3.96 2.38
N LEU A 67 -9.25 3.45 2.60
CA LEU A 67 -8.41 2.84 1.56
C LEU A 67 -9.06 1.58 1.00
N LEU A 68 -9.50 0.66 1.86
CA LEU A 68 -10.13 -0.60 1.44
C LEU A 68 -11.41 -0.35 0.66
N GLN A 69 -12.25 0.57 1.13
CA GLN A 69 -13.48 0.95 0.45
C GLN A 69 -13.17 1.50 -0.95
N ARG A 70 -12.21 2.43 -1.05
CA ARG A 70 -11.86 3.05 -2.33
C ARG A 70 -11.29 2.04 -3.32
N PHE A 71 -10.33 1.22 -2.90
CA PHE A 71 -9.71 0.22 -3.78
C PHE A 71 -10.72 -0.86 -4.20
N THR A 72 -11.61 -1.27 -3.30
CA THR A 72 -12.67 -2.23 -3.63
C THR A 72 -13.64 -1.65 -4.65
N GLN A 73 -14.09 -0.41 -4.48
CA GLN A 73 -14.97 0.26 -5.43
C GLN A 73 -14.34 0.37 -6.82
N ASP A 74 -13.08 0.82 -6.89
CA ASP A 74 -12.38 0.96 -8.17
C ASP A 74 -12.14 -0.41 -8.85
N ALA A 75 -11.80 -1.44 -8.07
CA ALA A 75 -11.66 -2.81 -8.58
C ALA A 75 -12.98 -3.39 -9.10
N VAL A 76 -14.08 -3.22 -8.37
CA VAL A 76 -15.42 -3.62 -8.81
C VAL A 76 -15.81 -2.90 -10.10
N ALA A 77 -15.62 -1.58 -10.16
CA ALA A 77 -15.91 -0.80 -11.36
C ALA A 77 -15.11 -1.26 -12.58
N MET A 78 -13.83 -1.61 -12.39
CA MET A 78 -13.01 -2.21 -13.43
C MET A 78 -13.56 -3.56 -13.89
N LEU A 79 -13.86 -4.48 -12.96
CA LEU A 79 -14.38 -5.80 -13.28
C LEU A 79 -15.72 -5.74 -14.00
N GLU A 80 -16.59 -4.81 -13.59
CA GLU A 80 -17.85 -4.57 -14.26
C GLU A 80 -17.67 -4.09 -15.71
N ARG A 81 -16.67 -3.24 -15.98
CA ARG A 81 -16.32 -2.86 -17.36
C ARG A 81 -15.87 -4.08 -18.16
N VAL A 82 -15.07 -4.96 -17.56
CA VAL A 82 -14.61 -6.21 -18.19
C VAL A 82 -15.78 -7.12 -18.55
N VAL A 83 -16.74 -7.29 -17.63
CA VAL A 83 -17.93 -8.13 -17.85
C VAL A 83 -18.83 -7.58 -18.95
N ARG A 84 -18.94 -6.24 -19.08
CA ARG A 84 -19.77 -5.58 -20.09
C ARG A 84 -19.07 -5.38 -21.44
N TRP A 85 -17.81 -5.79 -21.57
CA TRP A 85 -17.04 -5.57 -22.79
C TRP A 85 -17.60 -6.39 -23.95
N ASP A 86 -17.86 -5.72 -25.08
CA ASP A 86 -18.49 -6.31 -26.27
C ASP A 86 -17.48 -6.98 -27.23
N GLY A 87 -16.19 -6.95 -26.88
CA GLY A 87 -15.11 -7.51 -27.68
C GLY A 87 -14.54 -6.58 -28.75
N SER A 88 -15.05 -5.35 -28.89
CA SER A 88 -14.66 -4.44 -29.98
C SER A 88 -13.59 -3.42 -29.57
N SER A 89 -13.74 -2.77 -28.42
CA SER A 89 -12.81 -1.73 -27.92
C SER A 89 -12.91 -1.55 -26.40
N TRP A 90 -11.80 -1.21 -25.75
CA TRP A 90 -11.75 -0.81 -24.33
C TRP A 90 -11.85 0.70 -24.13
N GLU A 91 -11.62 1.45 -25.20
CA GLU A 91 -11.96 2.86 -25.34
C GLU A 91 -13.47 2.92 -25.55
N GLY A 92 -14.19 3.47 -24.57
CA GLY A 92 -15.63 3.79 -24.70
C GLY A 92 -15.82 5.12 -25.39
#